data_AF-A0A9E5LGF9-F1
#
_entry.id   AF-A0A9E5LGF9-F1
#
_cell.length_a   1.000
_cell.length_b   1.000
_cell.length_c   1.000
_cell.angle_alpha   90.00
_cell.angle_beta   90.00
_cell.angle_gamma   90.00
#
_symmetry.space_group_name_H-M   'P 1'
#
loop_
_entity.id
_entity.type
_entity.pdbx_description
1 polymer ?
#
loop_
_entity_poly.entity_id
_entity_poly.type
_entity_poly.pdbx_seq_one_letter_code
_entity_poly.pdbx_strand_id
1 'polypeptide(L)'
;ASGRDIRETFARMGMNDEETVALVAGGHTFGKAHGAGDPAHVGPEPEGAAIELQGLGWMSTHKSGKGVDAITSGVEGAWTSKPTEWDMGYFDVLFGYDWELTKSPAGAHIWHAKDLKEEDHAPEVDGSGKRVPIMMTTADMAMRMDPAYEKVSRHFHENPEVFADAFARAWFKLTHRDSGPKSLYLGEEVPAEDLIWQDPLPAADYDQIDEADIAALKGDIAALGLSVSEMVATAWCSASTFRGSDKRGGANGARIRLAPQKDWDANEPAQLARVLTALEGVQAKFNGASSKQVSMADLIVLAGNVGVEQAAKAAGHDVTVPFAAGRVDAVQEQTDVDSFAVLEPISDGFRNYQKGAYTSSTEELLLDRAQLLTLTAPEMTVLVGGMRAMGANHGGSTAGVLTDRAGALSNDFFVNLLDMAIEWSATDETGNHFAGRDRASGETKWTATRADLVFGSNSQLRAIAEEYACADSGHMFVTDFVAAWAKVMNADRFDLA
;
A
#
# COMPACT_ATOMS: atom_id res chain seq x y z
N ALA A 1 -22.85 19.16 2.00
CA ALA A 1 -21.50 19.10 2.62
C ALA A 1 -21.22 17.67 3.04
N SER A 2 -21.90 17.13 4.05
CA SER A 2 -21.66 15.78 4.57
C SER A 2 -21.60 14.67 3.50
N GLY A 3 -22.55 14.57 2.56
CA GLY A 3 -22.49 13.55 1.49
C GLY A 3 -21.24 13.62 0.60
N ARG A 4 -20.68 14.82 0.40
CA ARG A 4 -19.40 15.00 -0.32
C ARG A 4 -18.23 14.43 0.48
N ASP A 5 -18.17 14.78 1.76
CA ASP A 5 -17.07 14.36 2.64
C ASP A 5 -17.10 12.84 2.87
N ILE A 6 -18.29 12.26 3.03
CA ILE A 6 -18.49 10.81 3.11
C ILE A 6 -17.94 10.14 1.84
N ARG A 7 -18.34 10.64 0.66
CA ARG A 7 -17.88 10.06 -0.62
C ARG A 7 -16.37 10.11 -0.76
N GLU A 8 -15.77 11.26 -0.49
CA GLU A 8 -14.33 11.44 -0.62
C GLU A 8 -13.55 10.56 0.35
N THR A 9 -13.99 10.48 1.61
CA THR A 9 -13.30 9.68 2.63
C THR A 9 -13.45 8.18 2.39
N PHE A 10 -14.65 7.70 2.05
CA PHE A 10 -14.87 6.28 1.75
C PHE A 10 -14.15 5.85 0.47
N ALA A 11 -14.10 6.70 -0.56
CA ALA A 11 -13.31 6.42 -1.76
C ALA A 11 -11.81 6.27 -1.43
N ARG A 12 -11.26 7.12 -0.55
CA ARG A 12 -9.87 6.99 -0.05
C ARG A 12 -9.63 5.73 0.77
N MET A 13 -10.70 5.12 1.28
CA MET A 13 -10.68 3.84 1.99
C MET A 13 -11.01 2.65 1.08
N GLY A 14 -11.08 2.87 -0.25
CA GLY A 14 -11.36 1.82 -1.23
C GLY A 14 -12.82 1.38 -1.28
N MET A 15 -13.77 2.22 -0.85
CA MET A 15 -15.21 1.95 -0.89
C MET A 15 -15.91 2.87 -1.90
N ASN A 16 -16.75 2.30 -2.76
CA ASN A 16 -17.57 3.05 -3.71
C ASN A 16 -18.89 3.52 -3.06
N ASP A 17 -19.74 4.23 -3.81
CA ASP A 17 -21.01 4.77 -3.30
C ASP A 17 -21.97 3.67 -2.79
N GLU A 18 -22.03 2.52 -3.47
CA GLU A 18 -22.90 1.39 -3.08
C GLU A 18 -22.43 0.75 -1.77
N GLU A 19 -21.14 0.43 -1.67
CA GLU A 19 -20.50 -0.11 -0.48
C GLU A 19 -20.62 0.86 0.70
N THR A 20 -20.51 2.16 0.44
CA THR A 20 -20.65 3.22 1.45
C THR A 20 -22.05 3.24 2.06
N VAL A 21 -23.09 3.28 1.21
CA VAL A 21 -24.48 3.26 1.70
C VAL A 21 -24.76 1.95 2.43
N ALA A 22 -24.29 0.82 1.90
CA ALA A 22 -24.47 -0.48 2.53
C ALA A 22 -23.84 -0.53 3.93
N LEU A 23 -22.58 -0.06 4.08
CA LEU A 23 -21.87 -0.02 5.36
C LEU A 23 -22.53 0.92 6.38
N VAL A 24 -22.93 2.12 5.95
CA VAL A 24 -23.55 3.11 6.85
C VAL A 24 -24.91 2.62 7.32
N ALA A 25 -25.80 2.26 6.39
CA ALA A 25 -27.14 1.79 6.74
C ALA A 25 -27.11 0.44 7.48
N GLY A 26 -26.24 -0.48 7.06
CA GLY A 26 -26.11 -1.79 7.69
C GLY A 26 -25.54 -1.71 9.10
N GLY A 27 -24.52 -0.87 9.31
CA GLY A 27 -23.97 -0.61 10.64
C GLY A 27 -24.98 0.07 11.56
N HIS A 28 -25.63 1.14 11.07
CA HIS A 28 -26.62 1.90 11.85
C HIS A 28 -28.01 1.25 11.90
N THR A 29 -28.19 0.05 11.36
CA THR A 29 -29.34 -0.80 11.71
C THR A 29 -29.27 -1.27 13.16
N PHE A 30 -28.07 -1.28 13.75
CA PHE A 30 -27.81 -1.75 15.09
C PHE A 30 -27.39 -0.65 16.08
N GLY A 31 -27.70 -0.87 17.36
CA GLY A 31 -27.17 -0.11 18.48
C GLY A 31 -27.67 1.34 18.58
N LYS A 32 -26.84 2.18 19.21
CA LYS A 32 -27.11 3.59 19.46
C LYS A 32 -25.83 4.41 19.60
N ALA A 33 -25.95 5.73 19.50
CA ALA A 33 -24.93 6.67 19.94
C ALA A 33 -25.10 7.05 21.43
N HIS A 34 -24.06 7.64 22.03
CA HIS A 34 -24.01 8.00 23.45
C HIS A 34 -23.55 9.46 23.67
N GLY A 35 -24.41 10.24 24.30
CA GLY A 35 -24.33 11.69 24.50
C GLY A 35 -25.32 12.18 25.57
N ALA A 36 -25.44 11.43 26.67
CA ALA A 36 -26.42 11.66 27.73
C ALA A 36 -26.25 12.97 28.52
N GLY A 37 -25.11 13.65 28.39
CA GLY A 37 -24.81 14.89 29.11
C GLY A 37 -23.61 15.65 28.55
N ASP A 38 -23.20 16.71 29.25
CA ASP A 38 -22.11 17.60 28.85
C ASP A 38 -20.79 16.83 28.64
N PRO A 39 -20.14 16.91 27.45
CA PRO A 39 -18.86 16.27 27.18
C PRO A 39 -17.74 16.68 28.14
N ALA A 40 -17.85 17.82 28.83
CA ALA A 40 -16.90 18.26 29.86
C ALA A 40 -16.78 17.28 31.04
N HIS A 41 -17.73 16.35 31.19
CA HIS A 41 -17.65 15.29 32.20
C HIS A 41 -16.71 14.14 31.81
N VAL A 42 -16.32 14.02 30.55
CA VAL A 42 -15.47 12.95 30.03
C VAL A 42 -14.00 13.29 30.30
N GLY A 43 -13.33 12.45 31.08
CA GLY A 43 -11.91 12.60 31.40
C GLY A 43 -10.97 12.26 30.23
N PRO A 44 -9.64 12.28 30.47
CA PRO A 44 -8.64 11.99 29.45
C PRO A 44 -8.83 10.63 28.78
N GLU A 45 -8.43 10.56 27.51
CA GLU A 45 -8.27 9.33 26.73
C GLU A 45 -7.25 8.36 27.37
N PRO A 46 -7.21 7.08 26.97
CA PRO A 46 -6.40 6.05 27.62
C PRO A 46 -4.92 6.41 27.85
N GLU A 47 -4.23 7.03 26.89
CA GLU A 47 -2.81 7.40 27.02
C GLU A 47 -2.56 8.61 27.94
N GLY A 48 -3.58 9.47 28.09
CA GLY A 48 -3.56 10.60 29.03
C GLY A 48 -4.15 10.27 30.40
N ALA A 49 -4.66 9.05 30.58
CA ALA A 49 -5.39 8.63 31.77
C ALA A 49 -4.44 8.23 32.92
N ALA A 50 -4.98 8.24 34.13
CA ALA A 50 -4.23 7.81 35.31
C ALA A 50 -3.97 6.29 35.28
N ILE A 51 -2.81 5.86 35.77
CA ILE A 51 -2.33 4.47 35.68
C ILE A 51 -3.28 3.45 36.36
N GLU A 52 -4.02 3.86 37.39
CA GLU A 52 -5.01 3.02 38.08
C GLU A 52 -6.21 2.64 37.21
N LEU A 53 -6.39 3.29 36.06
CA LEU A 53 -7.43 2.95 35.08
C LEU A 53 -7.02 1.79 34.16
N GLN A 54 -5.79 1.29 34.26
CA GLN A 54 -5.35 0.05 33.64
C GLN A 54 -5.64 -0.01 32.12
N GLY A 55 -5.22 1.04 31.41
CA GLY A 55 -5.39 1.14 29.95
C GLY A 55 -6.80 1.58 29.51
N LEU A 56 -7.70 1.87 30.44
CA LEU A 56 -8.97 2.52 30.15
C LEU A 56 -8.83 4.06 30.18
N GLY A 57 -9.76 4.75 29.53
CA GLY A 57 -9.86 6.20 29.49
C GLY A 57 -11.30 6.66 29.32
N TRP A 58 -11.49 7.96 29.08
CA TRP A 58 -12.80 8.60 28.92
C TRP A 58 -13.75 8.37 30.10
N MET A 59 -13.19 8.28 31.31
CA MET A 59 -13.98 8.08 32.51
C MET A 59 -14.90 9.28 32.71
N SER A 60 -16.22 9.03 32.74
CA SER A 60 -17.21 10.07 32.83
C SER A 60 -17.63 10.32 34.29
N THR A 61 -17.62 11.59 34.68
CA THR A 61 -18.19 12.05 35.96
C THR A 61 -19.69 12.33 35.87
N HIS A 62 -20.31 12.13 34.70
CA HIS A 62 -21.73 12.36 34.50
C HIS A 62 -22.56 11.24 35.14
N LYS A 63 -23.19 11.54 36.29
CA LYS A 63 -24.04 10.60 37.05
C LYS A 63 -23.31 9.26 37.28
N SER A 64 -23.80 8.14 36.74
CA SER A 64 -23.15 6.83 36.87
C SER A 64 -21.92 6.64 35.97
N GLY A 65 -21.75 7.49 34.95
CA GLY A 65 -20.66 7.48 33.99
C GLY A 65 -20.74 6.38 32.92
N LYS A 66 -21.84 5.61 32.87
CA LYS A 66 -22.03 4.46 31.97
C LYS A 66 -23.52 4.11 31.78
N GLY A 67 -23.82 3.14 30.92
CA GLY A 67 -25.20 2.71 30.66
C GLY A 67 -26.04 3.85 30.09
N VAL A 68 -27.19 4.15 30.70
CA VAL A 68 -28.06 5.28 30.32
C VAL A 68 -27.37 6.65 30.43
N ASP A 69 -26.31 6.76 31.23
CA ASP A 69 -25.56 8.00 31.45
C ASP A 69 -24.25 8.07 30.62
N ALA A 70 -24.06 7.14 29.68
CA ALA A 70 -22.85 7.07 28.87
C ALA A 70 -22.71 8.29 27.93
N ILE A 71 -21.47 8.73 27.75
CA ILE A 71 -21.08 9.77 26.81
C ILE A 71 -19.89 9.24 26.01
N THR A 72 -19.99 9.27 24.68
CA THR A 72 -18.93 8.83 23.76
C THR A 72 -18.76 9.86 22.65
N SER A 73 -19.68 9.90 21.68
CA SER A 73 -19.63 10.85 20.57
C SER A 73 -20.28 12.19 20.90
N GLY A 74 -21.14 12.24 21.92
CA GLY A 74 -22.00 13.38 22.22
C GLY A 74 -23.29 13.42 21.39
N VAL A 75 -23.44 12.57 20.38
CA VAL A 75 -24.73 12.29 19.72
C VAL A 75 -25.49 11.28 20.59
N GLU A 76 -26.81 11.41 20.71
CA GLU A 76 -27.62 10.57 21.58
C GLU A 76 -28.83 10.00 20.83
N GLY A 77 -29.04 8.68 20.97
CA GLY A 77 -30.22 7.98 20.46
C GLY A 77 -29.86 6.77 19.60
N ALA A 78 -30.84 5.87 19.45
CA ALA A 78 -30.80 4.75 18.51
C ALA A 78 -31.32 5.19 17.13
N TRP A 79 -30.96 4.46 16.08
CA TRP A 79 -31.45 4.71 14.73
C TRP A 79 -32.77 3.98 14.41
N THR A 80 -32.96 2.79 14.99
CA THR A 80 -34.10 1.89 14.71
C THR A 80 -34.91 1.61 15.96
N SER A 81 -36.16 1.15 15.80
CA SER A 81 -37.03 0.74 16.91
C SER A 81 -36.63 -0.61 17.52
N LYS A 82 -35.78 -1.37 16.82
CA LYS A 82 -35.25 -2.67 17.23
C LYS A 82 -33.71 -2.71 17.08
N PRO A 83 -32.95 -2.01 17.94
CA PRO A 83 -31.51 -1.82 17.77
C PRO A 83 -30.63 -3.08 17.83
N THR A 84 -31.23 -4.25 18.03
CA THR A 84 -30.55 -5.54 18.22
C THR A 84 -31.02 -6.60 17.24
N GLU A 85 -31.84 -6.22 16.26
CA GLU A 85 -32.35 -7.11 15.20
C GLU A 85 -31.86 -6.59 13.85
N TRP A 86 -31.48 -7.50 12.95
CA TRP A 86 -31.26 -7.13 11.54
C TRP A 86 -32.62 -7.00 10.86
N ASP A 87 -32.92 -5.81 10.35
CA ASP A 87 -34.14 -5.52 9.60
C ASP A 87 -33.93 -4.31 8.66
N MET A 88 -35.01 -3.84 8.04
CA MET A 88 -35.00 -2.65 7.18
C MET A 88 -35.33 -1.35 7.93
N GLY A 89 -35.36 -1.41 9.27
CA GLY A 89 -35.84 -0.34 10.12
C GLY A 89 -35.11 0.99 9.91
N TYR A 90 -33.81 0.94 9.58
CA TYR A 90 -33.04 2.14 9.23
C TYR A 90 -33.64 2.87 8.02
N PHE A 91 -33.90 2.18 6.91
CA PHE A 91 -34.46 2.79 5.71
C PHE A 91 -35.95 3.12 5.86
N ASP A 92 -36.70 2.27 6.57
CA ASP A 92 -38.12 2.48 6.87
C ASP A 92 -38.32 3.84 7.55
N VAL A 93 -37.53 4.15 8.59
CA VAL A 93 -37.66 5.43 9.29
C VAL A 93 -37.00 6.57 8.53
N LEU A 94 -35.87 6.33 7.84
CA LEU A 94 -35.16 7.36 7.07
C LEU A 94 -36.07 7.97 5.98
N PHE A 95 -36.84 7.14 5.26
CA PHE A 95 -37.75 7.57 4.21
C PHE A 95 -39.20 7.74 4.67
N GLY A 96 -39.61 7.12 5.78
CA GLY A 96 -40.98 7.18 6.28
C GLY A 96 -41.35 8.45 7.03
N TYR A 97 -40.36 9.24 7.46
CA TYR A 97 -40.56 10.45 8.25
C TYR A 97 -39.96 11.70 7.63
N ASP A 98 -40.49 12.87 7.97
CA ASP A 98 -39.78 14.13 7.81
C ASP A 98 -38.90 14.37 9.04
N TRP A 99 -37.74 14.99 8.84
CA TRP A 99 -36.73 15.17 9.89
C TRP A 99 -36.53 16.63 10.25
N GLU A 100 -36.33 16.91 11.54
CA GLU A 100 -35.95 18.24 12.04
C GLU A 100 -34.61 18.23 12.75
N LEU A 101 -33.79 19.24 12.43
CA LEU A 101 -32.51 19.45 13.08
C LEU A 101 -32.75 19.96 14.50
N THR A 102 -32.09 19.32 15.46
CA THR A 102 -32.17 19.62 16.89
C THR A 102 -30.81 19.38 17.56
N LYS A 103 -30.77 19.35 18.88
CA LYS A 103 -29.57 19.08 19.67
C LYS A 103 -29.76 17.91 20.63
N SER A 104 -28.72 17.09 20.76
CA SER A 104 -28.60 16.08 21.80
C SER A 104 -28.50 16.71 23.19
N PRO A 105 -28.62 15.94 24.29
CA PRO A 105 -28.35 16.42 25.64
C PRO A 105 -26.93 16.99 25.81
N ALA A 106 -25.95 16.50 25.05
CA ALA A 106 -24.58 17.01 25.00
C ALA A 106 -24.42 18.28 24.12
N GLY A 107 -25.50 18.74 23.46
CA GLY A 107 -25.49 19.92 22.59
C GLY A 107 -25.05 19.66 21.14
N ALA A 108 -24.81 18.41 20.75
CA ALA A 108 -24.42 18.01 19.40
C ALA A 108 -25.62 18.09 18.43
N HIS A 109 -25.37 18.43 17.17
CA HIS A 109 -26.40 18.48 16.14
C HIS A 109 -26.87 17.09 15.72
N ILE A 110 -28.16 16.80 15.89
CA ILE A 110 -28.82 15.54 15.51
C ILE A 110 -30.15 15.84 14.82
N TRP A 111 -30.78 14.83 14.24
CA TRP A 111 -32.09 14.94 13.62
C TRP A 111 -33.08 14.02 14.34
N HIS A 112 -34.26 14.54 14.68
CA HIS A 112 -35.39 13.73 15.16
C HIS A 112 -36.49 13.68 14.08
N ALA A 113 -37.17 12.53 14.02
CA ALA A 113 -38.34 12.36 13.17
C ALA A 113 -39.50 13.20 13.71
N LYS A 114 -40.17 13.93 12.82
CA LYS A 114 -41.40 14.64 13.14
C LYS A 114 -42.54 13.64 13.28
N ASP A 115 -43.36 13.83 14.31
CA ASP A 115 -44.56 13.02 14.56
C ASP A 115 -44.27 11.49 14.59
N LEU A 116 -43.14 11.11 15.21
CA LEU A 116 -42.71 9.72 15.35
C LEU A 116 -43.80 8.86 16.00
N LYS A 117 -44.18 7.75 15.36
CA LYS A 117 -45.17 6.82 15.89
C LYS A 117 -44.62 6.09 17.11
N GLU A 118 -45.50 5.71 18.03
CA GLU A 118 -45.14 4.99 19.26
C GLU A 118 -44.40 3.67 18.97
N GLU A 119 -44.81 2.94 17.93
CA GLU A 119 -44.19 1.69 17.49
C GLU A 119 -42.75 1.84 16.98
N ASP A 120 -42.38 3.04 16.52
CA ASP A 120 -41.05 3.34 15.98
C ASP A 120 -40.10 3.94 17.02
N HIS A 121 -40.53 4.06 18.27
CA HIS A 121 -39.63 4.42 19.36
C HIS A 121 -38.76 3.21 19.77
N ALA A 122 -37.49 3.48 20.04
CA ALA A 122 -36.54 2.46 20.51
C ALA A 122 -36.78 2.13 22.00
N PRO A 123 -36.46 0.91 22.45
CA PRO A 123 -36.42 0.60 23.88
C PRO A 123 -35.26 1.35 24.59
N GLU A 124 -35.50 1.79 25.82
CA GLU A 124 -34.47 2.33 26.71
C GLU A 124 -33.51 1.23 27.19
N VAL A 125 -32.23 1.58 27.39
CA VAL A 125 -31.16 0.60 27.69
C VAL A 125 -31.12 0.13 29.14
N ASP A 126 -31.95 0.69 30.03
CA ASP A 126 -32.03 0.29 31.44
C ASP A 126 -32.96 -0.91 31.71
N GLY A 127 -33.60 -1.46 30.67
CA GLY A 127 -34.54 -2.58 30.79
C GLY A 127 -35.87 -2.21 31.45
N SER A 128 -36.16 -0.93 31.65
CA SER A 128 -37.43 -0.46 32.23
C SER A 128 -38.65 -0.69 31.33
N GLY A 129 -38.42 -0.99 30.04
CA GLY A 129 -39.47 -1.05 29.01
C GLY A 129 -39.93 0.33 28.54
N LYS A 130 -39.32 1.42 29.05
CA LYS A 130 -39.54 2.77 28.54
C LYS A 130 -39.11 2.84 27.07
N ARG A 131 -39.83 3.64 26.30
CA ARG A 131 -39.54 3.94 24.90
C ARG A 131 -38.90 5.32 24.78
N VAL A 132 -37.93 5.47 23.88
CA VAL A 132 -37.21 6.72 23.61
C VAL A 132 -37.21 7.04 22.12
N PRO A 133 -37.17 8.34 21.73
CA PRO A 133 -37.11 8.72 20.32
C PRO A 133 -35.87 8.16 19.62
N ILE A 134 -36.02 7.86 18.33
CA ILE A 134 -34.88 7.56 17.44
C ILE A 134 -34.22 8.84 16.94
N MET A 135 -33.02 8.72 16.41
CA MET A 135 -32.25 9.83 15.84
C MET A 135 -31.59 9.44 14.52
N MET A 136 -31.27 10.46 13.73
CA MET A 136 -30.35 10.36 12.61
C MET A 136 -29.25 11.39 12.78
N THR A 137 -28.02 11.04 12.39
CA THR A 137 -26.94 12.02 12.28
C THR A 137 -27.06 12.80 10.97
N THR A 138 -26.32 13.89 10.83
CA THR A 138 -26.23 14.59 9.52
C THR A 138 -25.60 13.69 8.44
N ALA A 139 -24.78 12.72 8.82
CA ALA A 139 -24.21 11.74 7.90
C ALA A 139 -25.25 10.73 7.42
N ASP A 140 -26.13 10.27 8.31
CA ASP A 140 -27.29 9.44 7.95
C ASP A 140 -28.23 10.18 7.00
N MET A 141 -28.52 11.44 7.30
CA MET A 141 -29.35 12.27 6.42
C MET A 141 -28.73 12.43 5.03
N ALA A 142 -27.41 12.32 4.88
CA ALA A 142 -26.77 12.35 3.57
C ALA A 142 -27.16 11.14 2.69
N MET A 143 -27.45 9.97 3.28
CA MET A 143 -27.93 8.79 2.54
C MET A 143 -29.25 9.07 1.81
N ARG A 144 -30.08 9.95 2.38
CA ARG A 144 -31.34 10.42 1.77
C ARG A 144 -31.19 11.69 0.94
N MET A 145 -30.32 12.62 1.33
CA MET A 145 -30.28 13.97 0.74
C MET A 145 -29.29 14.12 -0.41
N ASP A 146 -28.24 13.29 -0.48
CA ASP A 146 -27.31 13.28 -1.60
C ASP A 146 -27.94 12.54 -2.80
N PRO A 147 -28.06 13.13 -4.00
CA PRO A 147 -28.79 12.53 -5.10
C PRO A 147 -28.25 11.19 -5.62
N ALA A 148 -26.99 10.85 -5.38
CA ALA A 148 -26.45 9.54 -5.78
C ALA A 148 -26.69 8.50 -4.69
N TYR A 149 -26.44 8.83 -3.42
CA TYR A 149 -26.75 7.93 -2.30
C TYR A 149 -28.24 7.68 -2.16
N GLU A 150 -29.09 8.65 -2.46
CA GLU A 150 -30.54 8.51 -2.38
C GLU A 150 -31.05 7.39 -3.30
N LYS A 151 -30.51 7.31 -4.52
CA LYS A 151 -30.86 6.27 -5.49
C LYS A 151 -30.48 4.88 -4.99
N VAL A 152 -29.26 4.75 -4.46
CA VAL A 152 -28.77 3.49 -3.87
C VAL A 152 -29.62 3.12 -2.65
N SER A 153 -29.87 4.08 -1.76
CA SER A 153 -30.66 3.89 -0.54
C SER A 153 -32.08 3.47 -0.84
N ARG A 154 -32.74 4.07 -1.85
CA ARG A 154 -34.06 3.63 -2.30
C ARG A 154 -34.03 2.24 -2.90
N HIS A 155 -33.03 1.95 -3.71
CA HIS A 155 -32.89 0.62 -4.30
C HIS A 155 -32.75 -0.45 -3.22
N PHE A 156 -31.89 -0.23 -2.22
CA PHE A 156 -31.77 -1.09 -1.04
C PHE A 156 -33.06 -1.17 -0.22
N HIS A 157 -33.77 -0.06 -0.03
CA HIS A 157 -35.05 -0.05 0.69
C HIS A 157 -36.11 -0.91 -0.01
N GLU A 158 -36.20 -0.82 -1.34
CA GLU A 158 -37.14 -1.59 -2.15
C GLU A 158 -36.72 -3.05 -2.35
N ASN A 159 -35.44 -3.38 -2.15
CA ASN A 159 -34.86 -4.71 -2.40
C ASN A 159 -33.98 -5.16 -1.22
N PRO A 160 -34.57 -5.59 -0.08
CA PRO A 160 -33.85 -5.93 1.14
C PRO A 160 -32.76 -7.00 0.97
N GLU A 161 -32.96 -7.95 0.07
CA GLU A 161 -31.99 -9.00 -0.24
C GLU A 161 -30.72 -8.47 -0.91
N VAL A 162 -30.87 -7.44 -1.76
CA VAL A 162 -29.73 -6.77 -2.42
C VAL A 162 -28.93 -5.99 -1.37
N PHE A 163 -29.62 -5.30 -0.47
CA PHE A 163 -28.98 -4.61 0.65
C PHE A 163 -28.20 -5.56 1.56
N ALA A 164 -28.80 -6.70 1.92
CA ALA A 164 -28.15 -7.69 2.77
C ALA A 164 -26.86 -8.26 2.14
N ASP A 165 -26.90 -8.61 0.84
CA ASP A 165 -25.70 -9.10 0.13
C ASP A 165 -24.62 -8.00 0.01
N ALA A 166 -25.02 -6.78 -0.38
CA ALA A 166 -24.09 -5.65 -0.50
C ALA A 166 -23.43 -5.31 0.84
N PHE A 167 -24.19 -5.31 1.95
CA PHE A 167 -23.64 -5.08 3.28
C PHE A 167 -22.69 -6.20 3.70
N ALA A 168 -23.06 -7.47 3.50
CA ALA A 168 -22.20 -8.60 3.84
C ALA A 168 -20.86 -8.55 3.08
N ARG A 169 -20.91 -8.27 1.77
CA ARG A 169 -19.71 -8.13 0.92
C ARG A 169 -18.86 -6.92 1.29
N ALA A 170 -19.48 -5.76 1.51
CA ALA A 170 -18.77 -4.55 1.90
C ALA A 170 -18.16 -4.67 3.31
N TRP A 171 -18.84 -5.35 4.25
CA TRP A 171 -18.32 -5.64 5.59
C TRP A 171 -17.13 -6.60 5.53
N PHE A 172 -17.21 -7.64 4.72
CA PHE A 172 -16.08 -8.55 4.49
C PHE A 172 -14.88 -7.79 3.91
N LYS A 173 -15.09 -6.99 2.85
CA LYS A 173 -14.04 -6.14 2.27
C LYS A 173 -13.45 -5.17 3.30
N LEU A 174 -14.28 -4.49 4.09
CA LEU A 174 -13.84 -3.55 5.12
C LEU A 174 -12.85 -4.18 6.10
N THR A 175 -13.15 -5.41 6.52
CA THR A 175 -12.41 -6.13 7.56
C THR A 175 -11.25 -6.98 7.03
N HIS A 176 -11.06 -7.05 5.70
CA HIS A 176 -10.03 -7.89 5.07
C HIS A 176 -9.20 -7.18 3.99
N ARG A 177 -9.52 -5.93 3.63
CA ARG A 177 -8.82 -5.16 2.58
C ARG A 177 -7.32 -4.96 2.81
N ASP A 178 -6.86 -5.07 4.05
CA ASP A 178 -5.46 -4.95 4.47
C ASP A 178 -4.81 -6.30 4.86
N SER A 179 -5.52 -7.40 4.64
CA SER A 179 -5.04 -8.75 4.92
C SER A 179 -4.11 -9.30 3.82
N GLY A 180 -3.98 -8.60 2.68
CA GLY A 180 -3.18 -9.04 1.54
C GLY A 180 -3.89 -10.06 0.65
N PRO A 181 -3.15 -10.83 -0.16
CA PRO A 181 -3.72 -11.84 -1.04
C PRO A 181 -4.41 -12.93 -0.24
N LYS A 182 -5.39 -13.59 -0.87
CA LYS A 182 -6.21 -14.65 -0.27
C LYS A 182 -5.40 -15.84 0.28
N SER A 183 -4.16 -16.06 -0.20
CA SER A 183 -3.24 -17.06 0.36
C SER A 183 -2.89 -16.83 1.83
N LEU A 184 -3.09 -15.62 2.36
CA LEU A 184 -2.89 -15.30 3.78
C LEU A 184 -4.11 -15.58 4.65
N TYR A 185 -5.25 -15.95 4.06
CA TYR A 185 -6.49 -16.12 4.81
C TYR A 185 -6.51 -17.54 5.41
N LEU A 186 -6.84 -17.64 6.70
CA LEU A 186 -6.77 -18.88 7.46
C LEU A 186 -8.15 -19.23 8.06
N GLY A 187 -8.47 -20.51 8.16
CA GLY A 187 -9.68 -21.02 8.81
C GLY A 187 -10.73 -21.56 7.83
N GLU A 188 -11.78 -22.17 8.38
CA GLU A 188 -12.81 -22.89 7.61
C GLU A 188 -13.88 -21.95 7.01
N GLU A 189 -13.91 -20.68 7.42
CA GLU A 189 -14.90 -19.68 7.00
C GLU A 189 -14.40 -18.76 5.88
N VAL A 190 -13.20 -19.02 5.32
CA VAL A 190 -12.67 -18.24 4.19
C VAL A 190 -13.61 -18.40 2.98
N PRO A 191 -14.14 -17.30 2.42
CA PRO A 191 -15.03 -17.39 1.27
C PRO A 191 -14.36 -18.05 0.07
N ALA A 192 -15.07 -18.96 -0.59
CA ALA A 192 -14.56 -19.64 -1.78
C ALA A 192 -14.42 -18.70 -2.98
N GLU A 193 -15.29 -17.69 -3.10
CA GLU A 193 -15.25 -16.67 -4.15
C GLU A 193 -13.95 -15.85 -4.09
N ASP A 194 -13.33 -15.62 -5.25
CA ASP A 194 -12.23 -14.66 -5.39
C ASP A 194 -12.82 -13.30 -5.73
N LEU A 195 -12.54 -12.31 -4.89
CA LEU A 195 -13.06 -10.96 -5.06
C LEU A 195 -12.00 -10.10 -5.75
N ILE A 196 -12.41 -9.30 -6.74
CA ILE A 196 -11.48 -8.52 -7.58
C ILE A 196 -10.55 -7.61 -6.77
N TRP A 197 -11.02 -7.06 -5.65
CA TRP A 197 -10.24 -6.18 -4.78
C TRP A 197 -9.10 -6.89 -4.03
N GLN A 198 -9.10 -8.23 -4.00
CA GLN A 198 -8.02 -9.06 -3.42
C GLN A 198 -6.82 -9.21 -4.36
N ASP A 199 -6.88 -8.57 -5.55
CA ASP A 199 -5.88 -8.71 -6.61
C ASP A 199 -5.57 -10.18 -6.93
N PRO A 200 -6.59 -11.01 -7.24
CA PRO A 200 -6.49 -12.47 -7.24
C PRO A 200 -5.43 -13.00 -8.20
N LEU A 201 -4.82 -14.12 -7.82
CA LEU A 201 -3.82 -14.82 -8.60
C LEU A 201 -4.37 -16.19 -9.05
N PRO A 202 -4.18 -16.60 -10.31
CA PRO A 202 -4.64 -17.91 -10.76
C PRO A 202 -3.81 -19.04 -10.09
N ALA A 203 -4.39 -20.24 -10.04
CA ALA A 203 -3.63 -21.41 -9.60
C ALA A 203 -2.54 -21.80 -10.62
N ALA A 204 -1.39 -22.26 -10.13
CA ALA A 204 -0.33 -22.83 -10.97
C ALA A 204 -0.65 -24.30 -11.33
N ASP A 205 -1.45 -24.52 -12.38
CA ASP A 205 -1.84 -25.86 -12.85
C ASP A 205 -0.82 -26.47 -13.83
N TYR A 206 0.46 -26.45 -13.46
CA TYR A 206 1.57 -26.98 -14.26
C TYR A 206 2.76 -27.38 -13.38
N ASP A 207 3.55 -28.34 -13.87
CA ASP A 207 4.80 -28.75 -13.22
C ASP A 207 5.79 -27.58 -13.21
N GLN A 208 6.36 -27.30 -12.04
CA GLN A 208 7.30 -26.20 -11.81
C GLN A 208 8.71 -26.54 -12.34
N ILE A 209 9.43 -25.50 -12.75
CA ILE A 209 10.85 -25.57 -13.10
C ILE A 209 11.72 -26.00 -11.91
N ASP A 210 12.79 -26.77 -12.17
CA ASP A 210 13.79 -27.15 -11.17
C ASP A 210 15.10 -26.36 -11.30
N GLU A 211 16.11 -26.70 -10.50
CA GLU A 211 17.42 -26.02 -10.51
C GLU A 211 18.13 -26.08 -11.87
N ALA A 212 18.00 -27.18 -12.62
CA ALA A 212 18.61 -27.34 -13.93
C ALA A 212 17.90 -26.47 -14.96
N ASP A 213 16.56 -26.43 -14.90
CA ASP A 213 15.74 -25.53 -15.73
C ASP A 213 16.08 -24.06 -15.45
N ILE A 214 16.19 -23.68 -14.17
CA ILE A 214 16.56 -22.32 -13.74
C ILE A 214 17.93 -21.94 -14.31
N ALA A 215 18.93 -22.81 -14.20
CA ALA A 215 20.26 -22.54 -14.74
C ALA A 215 20.25 -22.37 -16.27
N ALA A 216 19.48 -23.20 -16.98
CA ALA A 216 19.32 -23.09 -18.43
C ALA A 216 18.61 -21.79 -18.83
N LEU A 217 17.53 -21.41 -18.14
CA LEU A 217 16.80 -20.17 -18.37
C LEU A 217 17.67 -18.94 -18.10
N LYS A 218 18.49 -18.93 -17.03
CA LYS A 218 19.48 -17.87 -16.80
C LYS A 218 20.46 -17.72 -17.97
N GLY A 219 20.92 -18.84 -18.53
CA GLY A 219 21.78 -18.85 -19.72
C GLY A 219 21.09 -18.28 -20.96
N ASP A 220 19.84 -18.66 -21.20
CA ASP A 220 19.03 -18.12 -22.31
C ASP A 220 18.78 -16.62 -22.14
N ILE A 221 18.46 -16.15 -20.92
CA ILE A 221 18.26 -14.72 -20.63
C ILE A 221 19.57 -13.94 -20.83
N ALA A 222 20.70 -14.45 -20.35
CA ALA A 222 21.99 -13.80 -20.53
C ALA A 222 22.38 -13.64 -22.02
N ALA A 223 21.84 -14.50 -22.89
CA ALA A 223 22.07 -14.46 -24.33
C ALA A 223 21.15 -13.48 -25.09
N LEU A 224 20.15 -12.86 -24.43
CA LEU A 224 19.20 -11.93 -25.07
C LEU A 224 19.82 -10.59 -25.48
N GLY A 225 21.01 -10.25 -24.96
CA GLY A 225 21.66 -8.96 -25.21
C GLY A 225 20.99 -7.78 -24.49
N LEU A 226 20.14 -8.05 -23.50
CA LEU A 226 19.65 -7.05 -22.56
C LEU A 226 20.80 -6.58 -21.65
N SER A 227 20.84 -5.28 -21.37
CA SER A 227 21.79 -4.73 -20.39
C SER A 227 21.41 -5.10 -18.95
N VAL A 228 22.42 -5.06 -18.06
CA VAL A 228 22.23 -5.18 -16.60
C VAL A 228 21.15 -4.22 -16.10
N SER A 229 21.23 -2.94 -16.51
CA SER A 229 20.28 -1.90 -16.10
C SER A 229 18.84 -2.24 -16.51
N GLU A 230 18.60 -2.70 -17.74
CA GLU A 230 17.26 -3.08 -18.19
C GLU A 230 16.66 -4.24 -17.39
N MET A 231 17.45 -5.28 -17.15
CA MET A 231 17.01 -6.46 -16.41
C MET A 231 16.70 -6.12 -14.94
N VAL A 232 17.62 -5.40 -14.28
CA VAL A 232 17.46 -4.97 -12.89
C VAL A 232 16.29 -4.00 -12.75
N ALA A 233 16.19 -2.99 -13.61
CA ALA A 233 15.12 -2.00 -13.56
C ALA A 233 13.74 -2.62 -13.79
N THR A 234 13.62 -3.60 -14.70
CA THR A 234 12.34 -4.29 -14.97
C THR A 234 11.89 -5.14 -13.78
N ALA A 235 12.81 -5.93 -13.21
CA ALA A 235 12.51 -6.73 -12.03
C ALA A 235 12.18 -5.85 -10.81
N TRP A 236 12.93 -4.76 -10.61
CA TRP A 236 12.66 -3.79 -9.56
C TRP A 236 11.30 -3.13 -9.71
N CYS A 237 10.93 -2.65 -10.91
CA CYS A 237 9.63 -2.06 -11.16
C CYS A 237 8.48 -3.04 -10.93
N SER A 238 8.70 -4.34 -11.17
CA SER A 238 7.69 -5.35 -10.90
C SER A 238 7.53 -5.57 -9.40
N ALA A 239 8.63 -5.89 -8.70
CA ALA A 239 8.58 -6.28 -7.30
C ALA A 239 8.33 -5.11 -6.34
N SER A 240 8.86 -3.92 -6.64
CA SER A 240 8.80 -2.77 -5.73
C SER A 240 7.39 -2.21 -5.56
N THR A 241 6.42 -2.57 -6.40
CA THR A 241 5.01 -2.21 -6.17
C THR A 241 4.47 -2.74 -4.84
N PHE A 242 5.11 -3.76 -4.27
CA PHE A 242 4.77 -4.29 -2.96
C PHE A 242 4.76 -3.21 -1.88
N ARG A 243 3.78 -3.28 -0.98
CA ARG A 243 3.79 -2.53 0.27
C ARG A 243 3.29 -3.41 1.43
N GLY A 244 4.07 -3.48 2.51
CA GLY A 244 3.75 -4.28 3.69
C GLY A 244 2.59 -3.74 4.54
N SER A 245 2.14 -2.51 4.27
CA SER A 245 1.02 -1.88 4.99
C SER A 245 -0.30 -2.61 4.80
N ASP A 246 -0.62 -2.99 3.56
CA ASP A 246 -1.81 -3.81 3.21
C ASP A 246 -1.46 -5.06 2.40
N LYS A 247 -0.17 -5.32 2.19
CA LYS A 247 0.40 -6.49 1.48
C LYS A 247 -0.05 -6.59 0.02
N ARG A 248 -0.42 -5.47 -0.62
CA ARG A 248 -0.70 -5.38 -2.06
C ARG A 248 0.57 -5.18 -2.86
N GLY A 249 0.49 -5.42 -4.17
CA GLY A 249 1.60 -5.29 -5.11
C GLY A 249 2.59 -6.45 -5.03
N GLY A 250 3.72 -6.30 -5.73
CA GLY A 250 4.75 -7.33 -5.87
C GLY A 250 4.87 -7.87 -7.30
N ALA A 251 5.79 -8.82 -7.48
CA ALA A 251 6.10 -9.38 -8.79
C ALA A 251 5.15 -10.50 -9.22
N ASN A 252 4.50 -11.18 -8.28
CA ASN A 252 3.55 -12.24 -8.54
C ASN A 252 2.32 -11.70 -9.29
N GLY A 253 1.86 -12.45 -10.28
CA GLY A 253 0.85 -12.02 -11.24
C GLY A 253 1.42 -11.36 -12.50
N ALA A 254 2.70 -10.96 -12.51
CA ALA A 254 3.34 -10.20 -13.59
C ALA A 254 2.49 -9.02 -14.07
N ARG A 255 1.82 -8.33 -13.14
CA ARG A 255 0.91 -7.22 -13.45
C ARG A 255 1.62 -6.02 -14.07
N ILE A 256 2.95 -5.96 -14.00
CA ILE A 256 3.76 -4.99 -14.74
C ILE A 256 3.49 -5.02 -16.26
N ARG A 257 3.06 -6.16 -16.82
CA ARG A 257 2.69 -6.27 -18.25
C ARG A 257 1.24 -5.87 -18.56
N LEU A 258 0.44 -5.58 -17.54
CA LEU A 258 -0.99 -5.26 -17.64
C LEU A 258 -1.24 -3.78 -17.40
N ALA A 259 -2.43 -3.30 -17.77
CA ALA A 259 -2.87 -1.97 -17.37
C ALA A 259 -3.18 -1.95 -15.86
N PRO A 260 -2.81 -0.88 -15.13
CA PRO A 260 -2.16 0.34 -15.63
C PRO A 260 -0.62 0.31 -15.62
N GLN A 261 0.01 -0.68 -14.97
CA GLN A 261 1.44 -0.66 -14.66
C GLN A 261 2.34 -0.56 -15.89
N LYS A 262 1.96 -1.19 -17.00
CA LYS A 262 2.73 -1.15 -18.25
C LYS A 262 2.89 0.26 -18.83
N ASP A 263 2.00 1.18 -18.45
CA ASP A 263 1.94 2.56 -18.96
C ASP A 263 2.46 3.60 -17.95
N TRP A 264 2.88 3.19 -16.75
CA TRP A 264 3.42 4.11 -15.76
C TRP A 264 4.77 4.69 -16.21
N ASP A 265 4.91 6.01 -16.05
CA ASP A 265 6.13 6.72 -16.43
C ASP A 265 7.37 6.19 -15.68
N ALA A 266 7.22 5.86 -14.40
CA ALA A 266 8.26 5.25 -13.58
C ALA A 266 8.82 3.93 -14.17
N ASN A 267 7.99 3.19 -14.92
CA ASN A 267 8.32 1.88 -15.48
C ASN A 267 8.94 1.95 -16.88
N GLU A 268 9.09 3.15 -17.47
CA GLU A 268 9.68 3.37 -18.79
C GLU A 268 9.04 2.47 -19.88
N PRO A 269 7.78 2.69 -20.27
CA PRO A 269 6.96 1.75 -21.04
C PRO A 269 7.64 1.19 -22.31
N ALA A 270 8.42 2.01 -23.01
CA ALA A 270 9.16 1.57 -24.21
C ALA A 270 10.30 0.58 -23.89
N GLN A 271 11.06 0.82 -22.81
CA GLN A 271 12.09 -0.11 -22.34
C GLN A 271 11.44 -1.37 -21.78
N LEU A 272 10.41 -1.22 -20.96
CA LEU A 272 9.66 -2.34 -20.41
C LEU A 272 9.12 -3.27 -21.52
N ALA A 273 8.46 -2.71 -22.53
CA ALA A 273 7.93 -3.50 -23.65
C ALA A 273 9.02 -4.29 -24.39
N ARG A 274 10.21 -3.70 -24.58
CA ARG A 274 11.37 -4.38 -25.19
C ARG A 274 11.81 -5.57 -24.35
N VAL A 275 11.98 -5.39 -23.05
CA VAL A 275 12.40 -6.46 -22.12
C VAL A 275 11.36 -7.57 -22.09
N LEU A 276 10.07 -7.23 -21.93
CA LEU A 276 8.98 -8.20 -21.90
C LEU A 276 8.92 -9.01 -23.20
N THR A 277 9.02 -8.37 -24.37
CA THR A 277 9.03 -9.06 -25.67
C THR A 277 10.19 -10.06 -25.77
N ALA A 278 11.37 -9.71 -25.25
CA ALA A 278 12.53 -10.62 -25.25
C ALA A 278 12.31 -11.82 -24.32
N LEU A 279 11.74 -11.59 -23.13
CA LEU A 279 11.41 -12.65 -22.17
C LEU A 279 10.27 -13.55 -22.67
N GLU A 280 9.29 -13.02 -23.41
CA GLU A 280 8.24 -13.80 -24.06
C GLU A 280 8.83 -14.82 -25.04
N GLY A 281 9.89 -14.45 -25.76
CA GLY A 281 10.63 -15.37 -26.63
C GLY A 281 11.27 -16.54 -25.86
N VAL A 282 11.86 -16.27 -24.69
CA VAL A 282 12.40 -17.32 -23.80
C VAL A 282 11.29 -18.20 -23.24
N GLN A 283 10.20 -17.59 -22.77
CA GLN A 283 9.04 -18.31 -22.23
C GLN A 283 8.44 -19.26 -23.27
N ALA A 284 8.16 -18.76 -24.47
CA ALA A 284 7.56 -19.54 -25.54
C ALA A 284 8.47 -20.71 -25.97
N LYS A 285 9.78 -20.48 -26.03
CA LYS A 285 10.77 -21.54 -26.32
C LYS A 285 10.77 -22.62 -25.24
N PHE A 286 10.82 -22.24 -23.97
CA PHE A 286 10.86 -23.20 -22.86
C PHE A 286 9.54 -23.97 -22.73
N ASN A 287 8.41 -23.26 -22.64
CA ASN A 287 7.08 -23.86 -22.45
C ASN A 287 6.64 -24.70 -23.67
N GLY A 288 7.15 -24.41 -24.87
CA GLY A 288 6.89 -25.21 -26.08
C GLY A 288 7.74 -26.48 -26.18
N ALA A 289 8.84 -26.57 -25.44
CA ALA A 289 9.80 -27.69 -25.51
C ALA A 289 9.80 -28.59 -24.25
N SER A 290 9.20 -28.14 -23.15
CA SER A 290 9.17 -28.84 -21.87
C SER A 290 7.76 -29.28 -21.49
N SER A 291 7.64 -30.33 -20.65
CA SER A 291 6.38 -30.66 -19.97
C SER A 291 6.12 -29.78 -18.74
N LYS A 292 7.17 -29.11 -18.26
CA LYS A 292 7.10 -28.08 -17.21
C LYS A 292 6.87 -26.71 -17.84
N GLN A 293 6.41 -25.75 -17.03
CA GLN A 293 6.23 -24.38 -17.49
C GLN A 293 6.88 -23.37 -16.55
N VAL A 294 7.21 -22.21 -17.11
CA VAL A 294 7.64 -21.02 -16.38
C VAL A 294 6.69 -19.86 -16.68
N SER A 295 6.32 -19.09 -15.64
CA SER A 295 5.51 -17.88 -15.77
C SER A 295 6.35 -16.69 -16.19
N MET A 296 5.69 -15.66 -16.74
CA MET A 296 6.32 -14.38 -17.04
C MET A 296 6.77 -13.70 -15.74
N ALA A 297 5.99 -13.83 -14.66
CA ALA A 297 6.34 -13.31 -13.34
C ALA A 297 7.68 -13.86 -12.84
N ASP A 298 7.91 -15.17 -12.98
CA ASP A 298 9.18 -15.79 -12.61
C ASP A 298 10.31 -15.40 -13.55
N LEU A 299 10.08 -15.29 -14.86
CA LEU A 299 11.11 -14.86 -15.82
C LEU A 299 11.57 -13.41 -15.60
N ILE A 300 10.66 -12.50 -15.23
CA ILE A 300 11.00 -11.11 -14.91
C ILE A 300 11.96 -11.06 -13.72
N VAL A 301 11.63 -11.76 -12.63
CA VAL A 301 12.48 -11.84 -11.43
C VAL A 301 13.80 -12.53 -11.75
N LEU A 302 13.77 -13.63 -12.50
CA LEU A 302 14.96 -14.37 -12.88
C LEU A 302 15.89 -13.53 -13.75
N ALA A 303 15.35 -12.71 -14.67
CA ALA A 303 16.14 -11.78 -15.46
C ALA A 303 16.82 -10.73 -14.60
N GLY A 304 16.12 -10.15 -13.63
CA GLY A 304 16.73 -9.26 -12.63
C GLY A 304 17.89 -9.92 -11.89
N ASN A 305 17.71 -11.18 -11.46
CA ASN A 305 18.77 -11.95 -10.82
C ASN A 305 19.98 -12.14 -11.76
N VAL A 306 19.77 -12.46 -13.04
CA VAL A 306 20.86 -12.53 -14.03
C VAL A 306 21.60 -11.20 -14.15
N GLY A 307 20.87 -10.08 -14.16
CA GLY A 307 21.47 -8.74 -14.17
C GLY A 307 22.37 -8.49 -12.96
N VAL A 308 21.90 -8.83 -11.76
CA VAL A 308 22.68 -8.70 -10.50
C VAL A 308 23.91 -9.61 -10.50
N GLU A 309 23.78 -10.87 -10.93
CA GLU A 309 24.90 -11.82 -11.02
C GLU A 309 25.96 -11.36 -12.02
N GLN A 310 25.54 -10.83 -13.18
CA GLN A 310 26.45 -10.23 -14.16
C GLN A 310 27.16 -8.99 -13.61
N ALA A 311 26.45 -8.13 -12.87
CA ALA A 311 27.02 -6.94 -12.26
C ALA A 311 28.04 -7.28 -11.18
N ALA A 312 27.73 -8.26 -10.32
CA ALA A 312 28.66 -8.77 -9.31
C ALA A 312 29.92 -9.37 -9.96
N LYS A 313 29.74 -10.16 -11.03
CA LYS A 313 30.86 -10.73 -11.78
C LYS A 313 31.74 -9.65 -12.42
N ALA A 314 31.15 -8.58 -12.94
CA ALA A 314 31.89 -7.43 -13.46
C ALA A 314 32.70 -6.70 -12.38
N ALA A 315 32.25 -6.75 -11.12
CA ALA A 315 32.99 -6.25 -9.96
C ALA A 315 34.02 -7.26 -9.40
N GLY A 316 34.11 -8.47 -9.98
CA GLY A 316 35.05 -9.52 -9.55
C GLY A 316 34.50 -10.46 -8.47
N HIS A 317 33.19 -10.47 -8.24
CA HIS A 317 32.53 -11.32 -7.27
C HIS A 317 31.72 -12.41 -7.98
N ASP A 318 31.96 -13.68 -7.63
CA ASP A 318 31.17 -14.81 -8.10
C ASP A 318 30.07 -15.11 -7.08
N VAL A 319 28.83 -14.76 -7.41
CA VAL A 319 27.67 -14.89 -6.53
C VAL A 319 26.50 -15.52 -7.28
N THR A 320 25.66 -16.22 -6.54
CA THR A 320 24.37 -16.70 -7.03
C THR A 320 23.27 -16.01 -6.25
N VAL A 321 22.35 -15.37 -6.96
CA VAL A 321 21.18 -14.73 -6.35
C VAL A 321 20.12 -15.81 -6.12
N PRO A 322 19.61 -15.96 -4.87
CA PRO A 322 18.55 -16.91 -4.58
C PRO A 322 17.31 -16.67 -5.44
N PHE A 323 16.71 -17.76 -5.92
CA PHE A 323 15.52 -17.72 -6.74
C PHE A 323 14.58 -18.86 -6.34
N ALA A 324 13.30 -18.53 -6.14
CA ALA A 324 12.24 -19.49 -5.93
C ALA A 324 11.19 -19.29 -7.04
N ALA A 325 10.92 -20.34 -7.80
CA ALA A 325 9.83 -20.38 -8.77
C ALA A 325 8.47 -20.51 -8.06
N GLY A 326 7.38 -20.40 -8.81
CA GLY A 326 6.00 -20.57 -8.32
C GLY A 326 5.14 -19.32 -8.45
N ARG A 327 5.68 -18.21 -8.97
CA ARG A 327 4.84 -17.07 -9.33
C ARG A 327 3.96 -17.44 -10.52
N VAL A 328 2.81 -16.81 -10.61
CA VAL A 328 1.83 -17.03 -11.66
C VAL A 328 1.56 -15.75 -12.45
N ASP A 329 0.87 -15.89 -13.57
CA ASP A 329 0.55 -14.79 -14.48
C ASP A 329 -0.95 -14.46 -14.37
N ALA A 330 -1.28 -13.34 -13.71
CA ALA A 330 -2.66 -12.84 -13.65
C ALA A 330 -3.11 -12.34 -15.04
N VAL A 331 -4.42 -12.28 -15.27
CA VAL A 331 -5.01 -11.68 -16.49
C VAL A 331 -5.61 -10.29 -16.22
N GLN A 332 -5.92 -9.55 -17.29
CA GLN A 332 -6.43 -8.18 -17.17
C GLN A 332 -7.77 -8.13 -16.44
N GLU A 333 -8.63 -9.12 -16.64
CA GLU A 333 -9.94 -9.26 -15.99
C GLU A 333 -9.82 -9.51 -14.48
N GLN A 334 -8.65 -9.99 -14.01
CA GLN A 334 -8.31 -10.19 -12.60
C GLN A 334 -7.59 -8.97 -12.00
N THR A 335 -7.60 -7.82 -12.69
CA THR A 335 -6.88 -6.60 -12.29
C THR A 335 -7.80 -5.40 -12.37
N ASP A 336 -8.22 -4.89 -11.21
CA ASP A 336 -8.95 -3.62 -11.10
C ASP A 336 -7.99 -2.45 -11.34
N VAL A 337 -8.10 -1.84 -12.52
CA VAL A 337 -7.21 -0.77 -12.98
C VAL A 337 -7.23 0.43 -12.04
N ASP A 338 -8.40 0.82 -11.54
CA ASP A 338 -8.56 1.98 -10.66
C ASP A 338 -7.96 1.68 -9.28
N SER A 339 -8.16 0.46 -8.76
CA SER A 339 -7.55 0.01 -7.51
C SER A 339 -6.02 -0.05 -7.57
N PHE A 340 -5.43 -0.33 -8.73
CA PHE A 340 -3.97 -0.34 -8.90
C PHE A 340 -3.34 1.06 -9.01
N ALA A 341 -4.13 2.10 -9.28
CA ALA A 341 -3.59 3.47 -9.42
C ALA A 341 -2.88 3.97 -8.15
N VAL A 342 -3.31 3.54 -6.97
CA VAL A 342 -2.67 3.91 -5.68
C VAL A 342 -1.32 3.21 -5.44
N LEU A 343 -0.92 2.28 -6.32
CA LEU A 343 0.38 1.62 -6.29
C LEU A 343 1.39 2.26 -7.26
N GLU A 344 0.96 3.23 -8.08
CA GLU A 344 1.88 3.96 -8.96
C GLU A 344 2.89 4.73 -8.10
N PRO A 345 4.20 4.48 -8.26
CA PRO A 345 5.21 5.21 -7.50
C PRO A 345 5.25 6.66 -7.98
N ILE A 346 4.89 7.59 -7.10
CA ILE A 346 5.04 9.04 -7.34
C ILE A 346 6.49 9.51 -7.15
N SER A 347 7.26 8.75 -6.37
CA SER A 347 8.69 8.88 -6.21
C SER A 347 9.27 7.50 -5.92
N ASP A 348 10.44 7.23 -6.49
CA ASP A 348 11.23 6.03 -6.22
C ASP A 348 12.70 6.43 -6.12
N GLY A 349 13.15 6.74 -4.91
CA GLY A 349 14.53 7.15 -4.64
C GLY A 349 15.54 6.05 -4.98
N PHE A 350 15.14 4.77 -4.99
CA PHE A 350 16.00 3.66 -5.43
C PHE A 350 16.33 3.77 -6.92
N ARG A 351 15.42 4.30 -7.74
CA ARG A 351 15.61 4.60 -9.16
C ARG A 351 15.93 6.08 -9.45
N ASN A 352 16.16 6.90 -8.43
CA ASN A 352 16.34 8.36 -8.55
C ASN A 352 15.18 9.04 -9.32
N TYR A 353 13.96 8.55 -9.12
CA TYR A 353 12.77 8.98 -9.83
C TYR A 353 11.85 9.85 -8.97
N GLN A 354 11.30 10.90 -9.57
CA GLN A 354 10.27 11.73 -8.97
C GLN A 354 9.35 12.28 -10.05
N LYS A 355 8.05 11.96 -9.97
CA LYS A 355 7.04 12.30 -10.99
C LYS A 355 6.72 13.81 -11.04
N GLY A 356 6.88 14.51 -9.92
CA GLY A 356 6.65 15.95 -9.82
C GLY A 356 7.18 16.56 -8.52
N ALA A 357 6.95 17.86 -8.32
CA ALA A 357 7.33 18.52 -7.08
C ALA A 357 6.34 18.17 -5.94
N TYR A 358 6.87 17.84 -4.76
CA TYR A 358 6.08 17.50 -3.57
C TYR A 358 6.47 18.38 -2.38
N THR A 359 5.58 18.45 -1.39
CA THR A 359 5.84 19.15 -0.12
C THR A 359 6.83 18.41 0.76
N SER A 360 6.82 17.07 0.69
CA SER A 360 7.81 16.21 1.34
C SER A 360 9.11 16.22 0.54
N SER A 361 10.22 16.16 1.25
CA SER A 361 11.55 16.04 0.64
C SER A 361 11.75 14.66 0.02
N THR A 362 12.65 14.56 -0.97
CA THR A 362 12.92 13.28 -1.66
C THR A 362 13.40 12.21 -0.69
N GLU A 363 14.20 12.55 0.32
CA GLU A 363 14.69 11.60 1.31
C GLU A 363 13.61 11.12 2.30
N GLU A 364 12.60 11.94 2.61
CA GLU A 364 11.43 11.50 3.38
C GLU A 364 10.60 10.49 2.57
N LEU A 365 10.43 10.75 1.26
CA LEU A 365 9.73 9.82 0.35
C LEU A 365 10.52 8.53 0.13
N LEU A 366 11.85 8.59 0.08
CA LEU A 366 12.70 7.39 0.05
C LEU A 366 12.52 6.55 1.32
N LEU A 367 12.51 7.18 2.51
CA LEU A 367 12.31 6.48 3.77
C LEU A 367 10.91 5.88 3.86
N ASP A 368 9.87 6.61 3.44
CA ASP A 368 8.49 6.11 3.35
C ASP A 368 8.42 4.88 2.43
N ARG A 369 9.01 4.96 1.23
CA ARG A 369 9.08 3.83 0.29
C ARG A 369 9.83 2.63 0.87
N ALA A 370 10.94 2.86 1.56
CA ALA A 370 11.70 1.81 2.23
C ALA A 370 10.87 1.12 3.33
N GLN A 371 10.10 1.90 4.10
CA GLN A 371 9.19 1.37 5.12
C GLN A 371 8.11 0.49 4.50
N LEU A 372 7.49 0.93 3.39
CA LEU A 372 6.50 0.13 2.66
C LEU A 372 7.12 -1.17 2.14
N LEU A 373 8.37 -1.15 1.69
CA LEU A 373 9.11 -2.36 1.28
C LEU A 373 9.63 -3.20 2.47
N THR A 374 9.30 -2.82 3.71
CA THR A 374 9.74 -3.48 4.95
C THR A 374 11.26 -3.52 5.13
N LEU A 375 11.96 -2.56 4.53
CA LEU A 375 13.41 -2.46 4.57
C LEU A 375 13.88 -1.76 5.85
N THR A 376 14.95 -2.29 6.42
CA THR A 376 15.74 -1.61 7.45
C THR A 376 16.61 -0.53 6.82
N ALA A 377 17.15 0.38 7.64
CA ALA A 377 18.07 1.40 7.15
C ALA A 377 19.32 0.79 6.44
N PRO A 378 19.97 -0.28 6.94
CA PRO A 378 21.05 -0.95 6.21
C PRO A 378 20.64 -1.53 4.86
N GLU A 379 19.48 -2.18 4.78
CA GLU A 379 18.97 -2.75 3.52
C GLU A 379 18.61 -1.65 2.51
N MET A 380 18.01 -0.55 2.97
CA MET A 380 17.76 0.63 2.12
C MET A 380 19.08 1.20 1.58
N THR A 381 20.08 1.39 2.46
CA THR A 381 21.38 1.94 2.09
C THR A 381 22.06 1.08 1.03
N VAL A 382 22.18 -0.23 1.25
CA VAL A 382 22.86 -1.14 0.32
C VAL A 382 22.14 -1.18 -1.03
N LEU A 383 20.79 -1.20 -1.02
CA LEU A 383 19.99 -1.19 -2.25
C LEU A 383 20.21 0.10 -3.05
N VAL A 384 20.18 1.28 -2.43
CA VAL A 384 20.44 2.54 -3.16
C VAL A 384 21.84 2.52 -3.79
N GLY A 385 22.87 2.17 -3.03
CA GLY A 385 24.25 2.11 -3.54
C GLY A 385 24.40 1.14 -4.72
N GLY A 386 23.83 -0.06 -4.62
CA GLY A 386 23.91 -1.07 -5.70
C GLY A 386 23.08 -0.72 -6.93
N MET A 387 21.88 -0.16 -6.75
CA MET A 387 21.05 0.31 -7.86
C MET A 387 21.74 1.44 -8.64
N ARG A 388 22.42 2.36 -7.95
CA ARG A 388 23.27 3.38 -8.60
C ARG A 388 24.45 2.76 -9.33
N ALA A 389 25.18 1.84 -8.71
CA ALA A 389 26.33 1.18 -9.32
C ALA A 389 25.95 0.42 -10.61
N MET A 390 24.78 -0.21 -10.64
CA MET A 390 24.26 -0.92 -11.82
C MET A 390 23.61 0.00 -12.87
N GLY A 391 23.51 1.32 -12.60
CA GLY A 391 22.90 2.28 -13.50
C GLY A 391 21.39 2.08 -13.67
N ALA A 392 20.69 1.61 -12.64
CA ALA A 392 19.25 1.33 -12.66
C ALA A 392 18.38 2.58 -12.42
N ASN A 393 18.91 3.76 -12.72
CA ASN A 393 18.18 5.02 -12.59
C ASN A 393 17.15 5.18 -13.72
N HIS A 394 16.02 5.83 -13.40
CA HIS A 394 15.02 6.20 -14.39
C HIS A 394 15.61 7.12 -15.47
N GLY A 395 15.23 6.88 -16.73
CA GLY A 395 15.62 7.69 -17.88
C GLY A 395 17.12 7.63 -18.20
N GLY A 396 17.85 6.67 -17.63
CA GLY A 396 19.32 6.59 -17.75
C GLY A 396 20.05 7.75 -17.06
N SER A 397 19.43 8.41 -16.08
CA SER A 397 20.04 9.51 -15.32
C SER A 397 21.36 9.06 -14.66
N THR A 398 22.40 9.89 -14.76
CA THR A 398 23.70 9.63 -14.11
C THR A 398 23.79 10.20 -12.70
N ALA A 399 22.73 10.84 -12.19
CA ALA A 399 22.73 11.39 -10.84
C ALA A 399 22.90 10.27 -9.80
N GLY A 400 23.90 10.43 -8.92
CA GLY A 400 24.26 9.43 -7.91
C GLY A 400 25.02 8.22 -8.44
N VAL A 401 25.32 8.14 -9.75
CA VAL A 401 26.16 7.07 -10.31
C VAL A 401 27.63 7.45 -10.08
N LEU A 402 28.07 7.31 -8.83
CA LEU A 402 29.40 7.73 -8.38
C LEU A 402 30.42 6.60 -8.64
N THR A 403 30.65 6.26 -9.90
CA THR A 403 31.61 5.21 -10.30
C THR A 403 32.04 5.40 -11.76
N ASP A 404 33.28 5.03 -12.08
CA ASP A 404 33.80 4.95 -13.44
C ASP A 404 33.57 3.58 -14.11
N ARG A 405 32.94 2.65 -13.38
CA ARG A 405 32.68 1.25 -13.81
C ARG A 405 31.20 0.92 -13.74
N ALA A 406 30.34 1.85 -14.18
CA ALA A 406 28.89 1.67 -14.18
C ALA A 406 28.49 0.32 -14.80
N GLY A 407 27.57 -0.38 -14.14
CA GLY A 407 27.18 -1.76 -14.45
C GLY A 407 27.90 -2.82 -13.60
N ALA A 408 28.97 -2.47 -12.88
CA ALA A 408 29.62 -3.35 -11.90
C ALA A 408 29.07 -3.10 -10.49
N LEU A 409 28.59 -4.14 -9.81
CA LEU A 409 28.04 -4.05 -8.45
C LEU A 409 29.19 -3.89 -7.44
N SER A 410 29.57 -2.64 -7.18
CA SER A 410 30.67 -2.27 -6.29
C SER A 410 30.21 -1.24 -5.27
N ASN A 411 30.95 -1.10 -4.17
CA ASN A 411 30.71 -0.11 -3.13
C ASN A 411 31.22 1.30 -3.50
N ASP A 412 31.55 1.54 -4.78
CA ASP A 412 32.08 2.81 -5.30
C ASP A 412 31.16 4.00 -4.95
N PHE A 413 29.83 3.79 -4.91
CA PHE A 413 28.88 4.82 -4.47
C PHE A 413 29.26 5.41 -3.11
N PHE A 414 29.53 4.57 -2.11
CA PHE A 414 29.83 5.03 -0.75
C PHE A 414 31.25 5.60 -0.65
N VAL A 415 32.22 4.96 -1.30
CA VAL A 415 33.62 5.43 -1.32
C VAL A 415 33.69 6.84 -1.90
N ASN A 416 33.02 7.09 -3.03
CA ASN A 416 33.06 8.39 -3.70
C ASN A 416 32.13 9.43 -3.05
N LEU A 417 31.02 9.00 -2.42
CA LEU A 417 30.16 9.91 -1.67
C LEU A 417 30.88 10.49 -0.44
N LEU A 418 31.69 9.67 0.23
CA LEU A 418 32.37 10.03 1.47
C LEU A 418 33.78 10.59 1.26
N ASP A 419 34.23 10.70 0.01
CA ASP A 419 35.50 11.35 -0.33
C ASP A 419 35.45 12.85 -0.03
N MET A 420 36.22 13.28 0.97
CA MET A 420 36.31 14.67 1.40
C MET A 420 37.02 15.59 0.39
N ALA A 421 37.67 15.02 -0.63
CA ALA A 421 38.15 15.78 -1.77
C ALA A 421 37.02 16.25 -2.69
N ILE A 422 35.80 15.73 -2.53
CA ILE A 422 34.61 16.19 -3.25
C ILE A 422 33.86 17.22 -2.40
N GLU A 423 33.61 18.39 -2.97
CA GLU A 423 32.74 19.42 -2.42
C GLU A 423 31.39 19.40 -3.14
N TRP A 424 30.31 19.28 -2.37
CA TRP A 424 28.94 19.27 -2.88
C TRP A 424 28.28 20.64 -2.74
N SER A 425 27.61 21.08 -3.80
CA SER A 425 26.79 22.31 -3.78
C SER A 425 25.52 22.11 -4.59
N ALA A 426 24.41 22.70 -4.15
CA ALA A 426 23.17 22.73 -4.95
C ALA A 426 23.40 23.43 -6.29
N THR A 427 22.75 22.94 -7.35
CA THR A 427 22.83 23.54 -8.70
C THR A 427 21.78 24.62 -8.93
N ASP A 428 20.76 24.67 -8.08
CA ASP A 428 19.68 25.65 -8.13
C ASP A 428 19.10 25.90 -6.73
N GLU A 429 18.16 26.85 -6.64
CA GLU A 429 17.50 27.25 -5.38
C GLU A 429 16.53 26.19 -4.83
N THR A 430 16.15 25.18 -5.64
CA THR A 430 15.25 24.11 -5.18
C THR A 430 15.94 23.17 -4.21
N GLY A 431 17.28 23.07 -4.29
CA GLY A 431 18.06 22.18 -3.43
C GLY A 431 17.77 20.70 -3.66
N ASN A 432 17.32 20.34 -4.87
CA ASN A 432 17.05 18.95 -5.26
C ASN A 432 18.18 18.30 -6.07
N HIS A 433 18.98 19.11 -6.76
CA HIS A 433 20.09 18.66 -7.60
C HIS A 433 21.40 19.28 -7.12
N PHE A 434 22.47 18.50 -7.18
CA PHE A 434 23.77 18.86 -6.63
C PHE A 434 24.89 18.50 -7.62
N ALA A 435 25.93 19.32 -7.61
CA ALA A 435 27.18 19.05 -8.29
C ALA A 435 28.27 18.77 -7.25
N GLY A 436 28.95 17.64 -7.40
CA GLY A 436 30.14 17.26 -6.65
C GLY A 436 31.39 17.67 -7.43
N ARG A 437 32.17 18.61 -6.89
CA ARG A 437 33.37 19.15 -7.53
C ARG A 437 34.61 18.71 -6.79
N ASP A 438 35.69 18.45 -7.53
CA ASP A 438 37.00 18.32 -6.93
C ASP A 438 37.36 19.62 -6.19
N ARG A 439 37.70 19.52 -4.90
CA ARG A 439 37.94 20.67 -4.03
C ARG A 439 39.19 21.45 -4.44
N ALA A 440 40.16 20.84 -5.12
CA ALA A 440 41.39 21.48 -5.54
C ALA A 440 41.26 22.15 -6.91
N SER A 441 40.65 21.47 -7.89
CA SER A 441 40.54 22.00 -9.25
C SER A 441 39.24 22.77 -9.51
N GLY A 442 38.18 22.50 -8.74
CA GLY A 442 36.82 22.99 -9.00
C GLY A 442 36.11 22.25 -10.16
N GLU A 443 36.72 21.22 -10.73
CA GLU A 443 36.12 20.44 -11.81
C GLU A 443 34.94 19.60 -11.30
N THR A 444 33.84 19.59 -12.05
CA THR A 444 32.67 18.76 -11.69
C THR A 444 32.96 17.31 -12.00
N LYS A 445 32.96 16.47 -10.96
CA LYS A 445 33.15 15.02 -11.06
C LYS A 445 31.82 14.28 -11.11
N TRP A 446 30.87 14.71 -10.26
CA TRP A 446 29.62 13.97 -10.06
C TRP A 446 28.40 14.89 -10.04
N THR A 447 27.25 14.32 -10.33
CA THR A 447 25.95 14.91 -10.03
C THR A 447 25.16 13.99 -9.09
N ALA A 448 24.26 14.55 -8.30
CA ALA A 448 23.48 13.82 -7.32
C ALA A 448 22.15 14.50 -7.05
N THR A 449 21.22 13.77 -6.45
CA THR A 449 19.99 14.31 -5.86
C THR A 449 20.03 14.20 -4.34
N ARG A 450 18.96 14.64 -3.69
CA ARG A 450 18.77 14.45 -2.25
C ARG A 450 18.72 12.97 -1.85
N ALA A 451 18.17 12.10 -2.71
CA ALA A 451 18.13 10.66 -2.49
C ALA A 451 19.54 10.05 -2.40
N ASP A 452 20.55 10.70 -2.99
CA ASP A 452 21.94 10.26 -2.95
C ASP A 452 22.68 10.89 -1.76
N LEU A 453 22.58 12.20 -1.60
CA LEU A 453 23.37 12.94 -0.60
C LEU A 453 22.90 12.74 0.84
N VAL A 454 21.68 12.26 1.06
CA VAL A 454 21.19 11.96 2.41
C VAL A 454 22.09 10.97 3.14
N PHE A 455 22.69 10.02 2.42
CA PHE A 455 23.63 9.01 2.96
C PHE A 455 24.99 9.60 3.36
N GLY A 456 25.33 10.81 2.92
CA GLY A 456 26.51 11.54 3.37
C GLY A 456 26.23 12.58 4.46
N SER A 457 24.94 12.81 4.77
CA SER A 457 24.46 13.95 5.58
C SER A 457 23.76 13.52 6.87
N ASN A 458 22.75 12.65 6.78
CA ASN A 458 22.08 12.13 7.96
C ASN A 458 23.07 11.30 8.77
N SER A 459 23.23 11.60 10.07
CA SER A 459 24.29 11.03 10.90
C SER A 459 24.20 9.50 11.04
N GLN A 460 22.99 8.92 11.04
CA GLN A 460 22.81 7.47 11.11
C GLN A 460 23.06 6.80 9.75
N LEU A 461 22.50 7.35 8.66
CA LEU A 461 22.73 6.80 7.33
C LEU A 461 24.20 6.93 6.91
N ARG A 462 24.87 8.00 7.32
CA ARG A 462 26.30 8.18 7.12
C ARG A 462 27.13 7.12 7.83
N ALA A 463 26.79 6.78 9.07
CA ALA A 463 27.50 5.71 9.79
C ALA A 463 27.38 4.36 9.05
N ILE A 464 26.22 4.06 8.46
CA ILE A 464 26.02 2.86 7.63
C ILE A 464 26.81 2.98 6.31
N ALA A 465 26.82 4.14 5.67
CA ALA A 465 27.59 4.38 4.45
C ALA A 465 29.11 4.23 4.70
N GLU A 466 29.61 4.68 5.85
CA GLU A 466 31.01 4.54 6.26
C GLU A 466 31.42 3.05 6.37
N GLU A 467 30.54 2.21 6.91
CA GLU A 467 30.77 0.75 6.95
C GLU A 467 30.93 0.17 5.54
N TYR A 468 30.02 0.50 4.61
CA TYR A 468 30.13 0.01 3.23
C TYR A 468 31.25 0.67 2.42
N ALA A 469 31.78 1.82 2.84
CA ALA A 469 32.89 2.50 2.17
C ALA A 469 34.28 1.98 2.62
N CYS A 470 34.36 1.12 3.64
CA CYS A 470 35.63 0.58 4.08
C CYS A 470 36.30 -0.28 2.98
N ALA A 471 37.64 -0.28 2.98
CA ALA A 471 38.42 -0.90 1.91
C ALA A 471 38.22 -2.43 1.79
N ASP A 472 37.76 -3.07 2.87
CA ASP A 472 37.46 -4.50 2.99
C ASP A 472 35.96 -4.83 2.85
N SER A 473 35.10 -3.84 2.68
CA SER A 473 33.65 -4.02 2.64
C SER A 473 33.07 -4.45 1.29
N GLY A 474 33.88 -4.52 0.22
CA GLY A 474 33.38 -4.85 -1.13
C GLY A 474 32.60 -6.17 -1.20
N HIS A 475 33.13 -7.23 -0.58
CA HIS A 475 32.43 -8.53 -0.54
C HIS A 475 31.15 -8.49 0.31
N MET A 476 31.21 -7.80 1.47
CA MET A 476 30.05 -7.64 2.36
C MET A 476 28.94 -6.86 1.66
N PHE A 477 29.27 -5.75 1.01
CA PHE A 477 28.34 -4.95 0.21
C PHE A 477 27.60 -5.79 -0.84
N VAL A 478 28.32 -6.61 -1.62
CA VAL A 478 27.69 -7.47 -2.63
C VAL A 478 26.77 -8.51 -1.98
N THR A 479 27.20 -9.13 -0.88
CA THR A 479 26.41 -10.13 -0.15
C THR A 479 25.12 -9.53 0.39
N ASP A 480 25.22 -8.38 1.05
CA ASP A 480 24.08 -7.68 1.65
C ASP A 480 23.15 -7.11 0.58
N PHE A 481 23.69 -6.64 -0.55
CA PHE A 481 22.88 -6.23 -1.70
C PHE A 481 22.06 -7.40 -2.23
N VAL A 482 22.69 -8.56 -2.45
CA VAL A 482 22.00 -9.77 -2.94
C VAL A 482 20.91 -10.22 -1.98
N ALA A 483 21.16 -10.16 -0.67
CA ALA A 483 20.17 -10.49 0.35
C ALA A 483 18.98 -9.51 0.34
N ALA A 484 19.24 -8.20 0.30
CA ALA A 484 18.19 -7.18 0.26
C ALA A 484 17.40 -7.23 -1.07
N TRP A 485 18.07 -7.49 -2.19
CA TRP A 485 17.45 -7.72 -3.50
C TRP A 485 16.50 -8.92 -3.45
N ALA A 486 16.99 -10.07 -2.98
CA ALA A 486 16.18 -11.28 -2.86
C ALA A 486 14.98 -11.10 -1.92
N LYS A 487 15.13 -10.32 -0.84
CA LYS A 487 14.02 -9.93 0.04
C LYS A 487 12.93 -9.18 -0.71
N VAL A 488 13.28 -8.15 -1.50
CA VAL A 488 12.30 -7.38 -2.29
C VAL A 488 11.63 -8.27 -3.35
N MET A 489 12.41 -9.10 -4.05
CA MET A 489 11.87 -10.01 -5.07
C MET A 489 10.86 -11.01 -4.50
N ASN A 490 10.98 -11.38 -3.22
CA ASN A 490 10.12 -12.35 -2.55
C ASN A 490 9.10 -11.71 -1.60
N ALA A 491 8.93 -10.39 -1.61
CA ALA A 491 8.11 -9.67 -0.64
C ALA A 491 6.61 -10.09 -0.65
N ASP A 492 6.13 -10.57 -1.80
CA ASP A 492 4.76 -11.05 -2.01
C ASP A 492 4.62 -12.59 -2.09
N ARG A 493 5.69 -13.34 -1.77
CA ARG A 493 5.74 -14.80 -1.85
C ARG A 493 5.14 -15.48 -0.62
N PHE A 494 3.90 -15.10 -0.30
CA PHE A 494 3.15 -15.69 0.81
C PHE A 494 2.79 -17.16 0.59
N ASP A 495 2.87 -17.65 -0.64
CA ASP A 495 2.76 -19.07 -0.98
C ASP A 495 3.91 -19.93 -0.43
N LEU A 496 5.03 -19.30 -0.06
CA LEU A 496 6.21 -19.96 0.53
C LEU A 496 6.31 -19.79 2.05
N ALA A 497 5.38 -19.06 2.68
CA ALA A 497 5.47 -18.59 4.06
C ALA A 497 5.04 -19.63 5.11
#